data_AF-A0A8J2HSU4-F1
#
_entry.id   AF-A0A8J2HSU4-F1
#
_cell.length_a   1.000
_cell.length_b   1.000
_cell.length_c   1.000
_cell.angle_alpha   90.00
_cell.angle_beta   90.00
_cell.angle_gamma   90.00
#
_symmetry.space_group_name_H-M   'P 1'
#
loop_
_entity.id
_entity.type
_entity.pdbx_description
1 polymer ?
#
loop_
_entity_poly.entity_id
_entity_poly.type
_entity_poly.pdbx_seq_one_letter_code
_entity_poly.pdbx_strand_id
1 'polypeptide(L)'
;MEDIYRRISNEDDFGEDDTEISEIQQFFKGQTILLTGCTGFLGKCFVEKILRGCPEIKKLILVVRSRKLSAKERMKKYFQNELFDRLRRYRPNFESRVLVVEGNLEEENLGISEEDRKIITDNVTMMYHNASNVKFITRVSESLKCNVLGTKYMIDLAKECKKLRCFCYISTAYSHSYKKKIEEVCYPSPASIKMVQDLIYADEIAKHGIPQATVDETIKPWVNIYTFGKSIAESLVEDYAKEASFPCIIYRPSQIISTYMEPFPGWCGNWNGPALPFLGYGLGIVHLNNTNRAVQDHVPADMCANSILAITWDTVTNRKEIGKVHVFNYASSTIKPVTLREFELHAVPRGREGPSLKTLAPNFMIEVPCQFVFWVLHFFVHFIPALVADIALLAMLQKPQALAVFYKITINMPTIRYWSSSDWRITVKETEKVWDRMNRRDKILFYNDIRTIDWWISGYSYWFGLKKFVLKEPMDHARGRFRYNLMKAIWIVGIGLIVSYFAYQLFVYWLTLISPLTQFIKNEYICRM
;
A
#
# COMPACT_ATOMS: atom_id res chain seq x y z
N MET A 1 -19.40 16.78 -10.49
CA MET A 1 -18.49 15.69 -10.95
C MET A 1 -17.61 16.20 -12.08
N GLU A 2 -18.18 16.83 -13.11
CA GLU A 2 -17.42 17.53 -14.17
C GLU A 2 -16.60 18.73 -13.67
N ASP A 3 -17.03 19.50 -12.67
CA ASP A 3 -16.21 20.63 -12.17
C ASP A 3 -15.00 20.22 -11.33
N ILE A 4 -15.09 19.12 -10.59
CA ILE A 4 -13.94 18.54 -9.86
C ILE A 4 -12.97 17.93 -10.87
N TYR A 5 -13.47 17.19 -11.86
CA TYR A 5 -12.62 16.67 -12.93
C TYR A 5 -12.08 17.76 -13.86
N ARG A 6 -12.81 18.86 -14.13
CA ARG A 6 -12.33 20.02 -14.90
C ARG A 6 -11.23 20.77 -14.16
N ARG A 7 -11.37 20.95 -12.84
CA ARG A 7 -10.29 21.44 -11.98
C ARG A 7 -9.08 20.51 -11.95
N ILE A 8 -9.21 19.24 -12.32
CA ILE A 8 -8.07 18.30 -12.36
C ILE A 8 -7.53 18.09 -13.79
N SER A 9 -8.36 18.31 -14.82
CA SER A 9 -8.02 18.09 -16.23
C SER A 9 -7.48 19.35 -16.91
N ASN A 10 -7.85 20.54 -16.44
CA ASN A 10 -7.44 21.84 -16.98
C ASN A 10 -6.80 22.70 -15.88
N GLU A 11 -5.56 22.40 -15.49
CA GLU A 11 -4.73 23.27 -14.63
C GLU A 11 -3.47 23.75 -15.37
N ASP A 12 -3.63 24.11 -16.64
CA ASP A 12 -2.71 25.07 -17.28
C ASP A 12 -3.13 26.53 -16.98
N ASP A 13 -4.09 26.73 -16.06
CA ASP A 13 -4.56 28.05 -15.61
C ASP A 13 -4.51 28.14 -14.07
N PHE A 14 -3.32 27.91 -13.48
CA PHE A 14 -2.97 28.69 -12.29
C PHE A 14 -2.65 30.09 -12.79
N GLY A 15 -3.68 30.86 -13.13
CA GLY A 15 -3.52 32.26 -13.48
C GLY A 15 -3.00 33.01 -12.27
N GLU A 16 -1.68 33.05 -12.05
CA GLU A 16 -1.06 33.79 -10.95
C GLU A 16 0.46 33.90 -11.14
N ASP A 17 0.90 35.15 -11.30
CA ASP A 17 2.26 35.74 -11.26
C ASP A 17 3.45 34.76 -11.22
N ASP A 18 4.08 34.56 -12.39
CA ASP A 18 5.18 33.63 -12.68
C ASP A 18 6.55 34.15 -12.21
N THR A 19 6.58 35.07 -11.23
CA THR A 19 7.80 35.75 -10.76
C THR A 19 8.50 35.05 -9.60
N GLU A 20 7.78 34.25 -8.79
CA GLU A 20 8.35 33.56 -7.61
C GLU A 20 9.07 32.27 -8.00
N ILE A 21 10.36 32.18 -7.67
CA ILE A 21 11.21 31.03 -8.01
C ILE A 21 10.95 29.87 -7.02
N SER A 22 10.82 28.65 -7.54
CA SER A 22 10.77 27.43 -6.73
C SER A 22 12.15 27.09 -6.17
N GLU A 23 12.30 27.08 -4.84
CA GLU A 23 13.57 26.77 -4.20
C GLU A 23 13.90 25.28 -4.29
N ILE A 24 12.88 24.41 -4.26
CA ILE A 24 13.05 22.97 -4.47
C ILE A 24 13.58 22.69 -5.89
N GLN A 25 13.03 23.32 -6.93
CA GLN A 25 13.55 23.17 -8.29
C GLN A 25 15.00 23.65 -8.41
N GLN A 26 15.33 24.81 -7.83
CA GLN A 26 16.70 25.33 -7.83
C GLN A 26 17.67 24.41 -7.10
N PHE A 27 17.24 23.82 -5.99
CA PHE A 27 18.06 22.86 -5.24
C PHE A 27 18.39 21.61 -6.06
N PHE A 28 17.42 21.08 -6.81
CA PHE A 28 17.62 19.90 -7.65
C PHE A 28 18.33 20.19 -8.98
N LYS A 29 18.49 21.46 -9.36
CA LYS A 29 19.27 21.86 -10.53
C LYS A 29 20.69 21.31 -10.47
N GLY A 30 21.11 20.65 -11.55
CA GLY A 30 22.44 20.06 -11.68
C GLY A 30 22.74 18.84 -10.79
N GLN A 31 21.77 18.34 -10.00
CA GLN A 31 21.99 17.16 -9.15
C GLN A 31 22.06 15.87 -9.97
N THR A 32 22.89 14.92 -9.52
CA THR A 32 22.91 13.55 -10.02
C THR A 32 22.29 12.63 -8.98
N ILE A 33 21.15 12.05 -9.30
CA ILE A 33 20.32 11.33 -8.34
C ILE A 33 20.43 9.83 -8.60
N LEU A 34 20.77 9.05 -7.58
CA LEU A 34 20.65 7.58 -7.61
C LEU A 34 19.37 7.15 -6.92
N LEU A 35 18.56 6.33 -7.59
CA LEU A 35 17.32 5.78 -7.05
C LEU A 35 17.32 4.26 -7.19
N THR A 36 17.15 3.57 -6.06
CA THR A 36 16.76 2.16 -6.06
C THR A 36 15.25 2.01 -5.92
N GLY A 37 14.68 0.92 -6.44
CA GLY A 37 13.25 0.64 -6.26
C GLY A 37 12.34 1.46 -7.17
N CYS A 38 12.89 2.02 -8.26
CA CYS A 38 12.18 2.82 -9.26
C CYS A 38 11.03 2.08 -9.95
N THR A 39 11.09 0.73 -10.00
CA THR A 39 10.04 -0.11 -10.58
C THR A 39 8.85 -0.37 -9.66
N GLY A 40 9.00 -0.06 -8.36
CA GLY A 40 7.93 -0.16 -7.37
C GLY A 40 6.89 0.94 -7.50
N PHE A 41 5.84 0.86 -6.68
CA PHE A 41 4.71 1.80 -6.74
C PHE A 41 5.11 3.25 -6.46
N LEU A 42 5.65 3.53 -5.28
CA LEU A 42 6.15 4.85 -4.91
C LEU A 42 7.31 5.31 -5.81
N GLY A 43 8.23 4.39 -6.12
CA GLY A 43 9.40 4.69 -6.97
C GLY A 43 9.01 5.18 -8.36
N LYS A 44 7.92 4.66 -8.95
CA LYS A 44 7.38 5.15 -10.22
C LYS A 44 6.86 6.58 -10.13
N CYS A 45 6.08 6.89 -9.09
CA CYS A 45 5.61 8.27 -8.85
C CYS A 45 6.79 9.22 -8.65
N PHE A 46 7.81 8.81 -7.90
CA PHE A 46 9.02 9.60 -7.71
C PHE A 46 9.73 9.88 -9.03
N VAL A 47 9.93 8.88 -9.88
CA VAL A 47 10.58 9.04 -11.20
C VAL A 47 9.77 9.99 -12.09
N GLU A 48 8.44 9.83 -12.15
CA GLU A 48 7.57 10.74 -12.91
C GLU A 48 7.74 12.17 -12.39
N LYS A 49 7.64 12.35 -11.07
CA LYS A 49 7.67 13.66 -10.44
C LYS A 49 8.99 14.38 -10.64
N ILE A 50 10.12 13.72 -10.38
CA ILE A 50 11.44 14.37 -10.49
C ILE A 50 11.76 14.74 -11.93
N LEU A 51 11.43 13.88 -12.91
CA LEU A 51 11.71 14.16 -14.33
C LEU A 51 10.79 15.24 -14.91
N ARG A 52 9.54 15.31 -14.46
CA ARG A 52 8.58 16.35 -14.91
C ARG A 52 8.80 17.67 -14.17
N GLY A 53 8.92 17.59 -12.84
CA GLY A 53 8.96 18.72 -11.92
C GLY A 53 10.34 19.35 -11.75
N CYS A 54 11.44 18.61 -11.95
CA CYS A 54 12.81 19.13 -11.82
C CYS A 54 13.59 18.88 -13.13
N PRO A 55 13.25 19.57 -14.24
CA PRO A 55 13.79 19.27 -15.57
C PRO A 55 15.30 19.54 -15.71
N GLU A 56 15.89 20.33 -14.81
CA GLU A 56 17.29 20.73 -14.83
C GLU A 56 18.21 19.84 -14.00
N ILE A 57 17.74 18.67 -13.51
CA ILE A 57 18.65 17.67 -12.93
C ILE A 57 19.72 17.27 -13.96
N LYS A 58 20.93 16.95 -13.50
CA LYS A 58 22.01 16.51 -14.38
C LYS A 58 21.72 15.12 -14.94
N LYS A 59 21.48 14.14 -14.06
CA LYS A 59 21.20 12.76 -14.42
C LYS A 59 20.41 12.05 -13.30
N LEU A 60 19.49 11.17 -13.67
CA LEU A 60 18.78 10.24 -12.81
C LEU A 60 19.28 8.83 -13.11
N ILE A 61 20.03 8.25 -12.18
CA ILE A 61 20.56 6.89 -12.24
C ILE A 61 19.55 5.95 -11.56
N LEU A 62 19.05 4.98 -12.32
CA LEU A 62 18.06 4.01 -11.89
C LEU A 62 18.69 2.64 -11.76
N VAL A 63 18.74 2.11 -10.54
CA VAL A 63 19.23 0.74 -10.29
C VAL A 63 18.11 -0.26 -10.51
N VAL A 64 18.30 -1.17 -11.48
CA VAL A 64 17.28 -2.10 -11.94
C VAL A 64 17.85 -3.51 -12.01
N ARG A 65 17.23 -4.44 -11.26
CA ARG A 65 17.57 -5.86 -11.32
C ARG A 65 17.28 -6.47 -12.69
N SER A 66 18.21 -7.16 -13.33
CA SER A 66 17.87 -7.96 -14.50
C SER A 66 17.07 -9.21 -14.14
N ARG A 67 16.23 -9.66 -15.07
CA ARG A 67 15.48 -10.93 -14.96
C ARG A 67 15.56 -11.63 -16.30
N LYS A 68 14.43 -12.13 -16.82
CA LYS A 68 14.32 -12.67 -18.19
C LYS A 68 14.66 -11.65 -19.29
N LEU A 69 14.54 -10.36 -18.98
CA LEU A 69 14.91 -9.25 -19.86
C LEU A 69 16.03 -8.45 -19.19
N SER A 70 16.89 -7.85 -20.00
CA SER A 70 17.93 -6.93 -19.51
C SER A 70 17.32 -5.70 -18.83
N ALA A 71 18.08 -5.08 -17.93
CA ALA A 71 17.67 -3.84 -17.26
C ALA A 71 17.21 -2.76 -18.27
N LYS A 72 17.94 -2.56 -19.37
CA LYS A 72 17.62 -1.58 -20.42
C LYS A 72 16.30 -1.88 -21.12
N GLU A 73 16.05 -3.13 -21.53
CA GLU A 73 14.80 -3.52 -22.19
C GLU A 73 13.59 -3.39 -21.25
N ARG A 74 13.78 -3.74 -19.97
CA ARG A 74 12.75 -3.53 -18.94
C ARG A 74 12.41 -2.06 -18.81
N MET A 75 13.41 -1.17 -18.87
CA MET A 75 13.20 0.26 -18.74
C MET A 75 12.52 0.89 -19.96
N LYS A 76 12.72 0.35 -21.17
CA LYS A 76 11.95 0.78 -22.35
C LYS A 76 10.45 0.54 -22.16
N LYS A 77 10.05 -0.63 -21.66
CA LYS A 77 8.64 -0.93 -21.34
C LYS A 77 8.13 -0.15 -20.13
N TYR A 78 9.00 0.12 -19.16
CA TYR A 78 8.66 0.90 -17.97
C TYR A 78 8.17 2.30 -18.35
N PHE A 79 8.90 3.01 -19.21
CA PHE A 79 8.55 4.36 -19.64
C PHE A 79 7.40 4.40 -20.66
N GLN A 80 6.86 3.26 -21.08
CA GLN A 80 5.61 3.17 -21.86
C GLN A 80 4.36 3.13 -20.96
N ASN A 81 4.52 2.96 -19.65
CA ASN A 81 3.39 2.98 -18.73
C ASN A 81 2.63 4.31 -18.80
N GLU A 82 1.32 4.26 -18.65
CA GLU A 82 0.44 5.43 -18.75
C GLU A 82 0.70 6.48 -17.66
N LEU A 83 1.29 6.09 -16.51
CA LEU A 83 1.78 7.05 -15.52
C LEU A 83 2.70 8.11 -16.15
N PHE A 84 3.56 7.70 -17.10
CA PHE A 84 4.50 8.61 -17.73
C PHE A 84 3.92 9.35 -18.95
N ASP A 85 2.62 9.23 -19.25
CA ASP A 85 1.99 9.95 -20.39
C ASP A 85 2.15 11.46 -20.26
N ARG A 86 1.93 12.00 -19.05
CA ARG A 86 2.12 13.43 -18.78
C ARG A 86 3.59 13.81 -18.97
N LEU A 87 4.52 13.07 -18.36
CA LEU A 87 5.96 13.29 -18.55
C LEU A 87 6.38 13.27 -20.04
N ARG A 88 5.92 12.28 -20.82
CA ARG A 88 6.23 12.17 -22.26
C ARG A 88 5.76 13.39 -23.05
N ARG A 89 4.57 13.92 -22.74
CA ARG A 89 4.03 15.12 -23.40
C ARG A 89 4.81 16.39 -23.05
N TYR A 90 5.08 16.62 -21.77
CA TYR A 90 5.70 17.87 -21.32
C TYR A 90 7.23 17.87 -21.47
N ARG A 91 7.88 16.70 -21.48
CA ARG A 91 9.36 16.56 -21.51
C ARG A 91 9.77 15.43 -22.46
N PRO A 92 9.50 15.49 -23.78
CA PRO A 92 9.72 14.37 -24.70
C PRO A 92 11.16 13.81 -24.70
N ASN A 93 12.16 14.62 -24.34
CA ASN A 93 13.57 14.21 -24.27
C ASN A 93 14.05 13.80 -22.87
N PHE A 94 13.14 13.52 -21.91
CA PHE A 94 13.50 13.19 -20.52
C PHE A 94 14.45 11.98 -20.42
N GLU A 95 14.36 11.02 -21.35
CA GLU A 95 15.18 9.80 -21.33
C GLU A 95 16.68 10.09 -21.41
N SER A 96 17.10 11.21 -22.04
CA SER A 96 18.50 11.65 -22.09
C SER A 96 19.09 11.95 -20.69
N ARG A 97 18.22 12.25 -19.72
CA ARG A 97 18.56 12.46 -18.31
C ARG A 97 18.60 11.17 -17.52
N VAL A 98 18.20 10.03 -18.09
CA VAL A 98 18.14 8.76 -17.37
C VAL A 98 19.37 7.90 -17.71
N LEU A 99 19.98 7.33 -16.69
CA LEU A 99 20.97 6.26 -16.83
C LEU A 99 20.43 5.02 -16.12
N VAL A 100 20.38 3.88 -16.81
CA VAL A 100 19.92 2.61 -16.23
C VAL A 100 21.15 1.79 -15.88
N VAL A 101 21.29 1.45 -14.60
CA VAL A 101 22.35 0.61 -14.06
C VAL A 101 21.74 -0.72 -13.64
N GLU A 102 22.42 -1.80 -13.99
CA GLU A 102 22.04 -3.13 -13.54
C GLU A 102 22.49 -3.34 -12.10
N GLY A 103 21.61 -3.88 -11.25
CA GLY A 103 21.96 -4.19 -9.88
C GLY A 103 20.87 -4.94 -9.11
N ASN A 104 21.29 -5.75 -8.16
CA ASN A 104 20.45 -6.58 -7.30
C ASN A 104 20.83 -6.37 -5.82
N LEU A 105 19.88 -5.90 -5.01
CA LEU A 105 20.09 -5.68 -3.57
C LEU A 105 20.43 -6.95 -2.78
N GLU A 106 20.10 -8.12 -3.32
CA GLU A 106 20.33 -9.40 -2.66
C GLU A 106 21.76 -9.94 -2.90
N GLU A 107 22.54 -9.26 -3.74
CA GLU A 107 23.92 -9.63 -4.09
C GLU A 107 24.93 -8.72 -3.40
N GLU A 108 26.12 -9.26 -3.15
CA GLU A 108 27.26 -8.48 -2.67
C GLU A 108 27.57 -7.32 -3.62
N ASN A 109 27.96 -6.17 -3.07
CA ASN A 109 28.18 -4.94 -3.83
C ASN A 109 27.01 -4.54 -4.74
N LEU A 110 25.79 -4.98 -4.41
CA LEU A 110 24.56 -4.71 -5.14
C LEU A 110 24.53 -5.29 -6.56
N GLY A 111 25.45 -6.20 -6.93
CA GLY A 111 25.56 -6.73 -8.29
C GLY A 111 25.79 -5.67 -9.37
N ILE A 112 26.37 -4.52 -9.00
CA ILE A 112 26.68 -3.41 -9.92
C ILE A 112 28.08 -3.64 -10.51
N SER A 113 28.26 -3.39 -11.81
CA SER A 113 29.58 -3.51 -12.45
C SER A 113 30.55 -2.44 -11.95
N GLU A 114 31.86 -2.71 -12.00
CA GLU A 114 32.87 -1.74 -11.56
C GLU A 114 32.81 -0.41 -12.35
N GLU A 115 32.46 -0.46 -13.64
CA GLU A 115 32.29 0.75 -14.46
C GLU A 115 31.12 1.60 -13.97
N ASP A 116 29.94 1.00 -13.78
CA ASP A 116 28.75 1.69 -13.30
C ASP A 116 28.95 2.18 -11.85
N ARG A 117 29.63 1.37 -11.02
CA ARG A 117 30.00 1.72 -9.65
C ARG A 117 30.88 2.96 -9.62
N LYS A 118 31.87 3.07 -10.51
CA LYS A 118 32.71 4.27 -10.65
C LYS A 118 31.90 5.49 -11.10
N ILE A 119 31.00 5.32 -12.07
CA ILE A 119 30.10 6.41 -12.49
C ILE A 119 29.30 6.94 -11.30
N ILE A 120 28.76 6.03 -10.47
CA ILE A 120 28.01 6.36 -9.28
C ILE A 120 28.88 7.11 -8.27
N THR A 121 30.02 6.54 -7.86
CA THR A 121 30.87 7.11 -6.79
C THR A 121 31.49 8.46 -7.18
N ASP A 122 31.75 8.70 -8.46
CA ASP A 122 32.33 9.96 -8.94
C ASP A 122 31.32 11.09 -9.16
N ASN A 123 30.02 10.78 -9.30
CA ASN A 123 29.02 11.76 -9.76
C ASN A 123 27.79 11.93 -8.89
N VAL A 124 27.35 10.91 -8.16
CA VAL A 124 26.08 10.96 -7.42
C VAL A 124 26.15 11.98 -6.29
N THR A 125 25.15 12.86 -6.25
CA THR A 125 25.00 13.88 -5.21
C THR A 125 23.84 13.59 -4.27
N MET A 126 22.85 12.81 -4.69
CA MET A 126 21.69 12.45 -3.87
C MET A 126 21.39 10.96 -4.03
N MET A 127 21.22 10.24 -2.93
CA MET A 127 20.78 8.84 -2.93
C MET A 127 19.40 8.67 -2.30
N TYR A 128 18.53 7.96 -3.01
CA TYR A 128 17.22 7.53 -2.52
C TYR A 128 17.15 6.00 -2.53
N HIS A 129 17.21 5.40 -1.34
CA HIS A 129 17.11 3.96 -1.17
C HIS A 129 15.65 3.57 -0.88
N ASN A 130 14.89 3.28 -1.94
CA ASN A 130 13.47 2.90 -1.87
C ASN A 130 13.21 1.42 -2.18
N ALA A 131 14.16 0.70 -2.78
CA ALA A 131 13.96 -0.73 -3.03
C ALA A 131 13.82 -1.51 -1.72
N SER A 132 12.83 -2.40 -1.70
CA SER A 132 12.49 -3.25 -0.57
C SER A 132 11.63 -4.42 -1.03
N ASN A 133 11.75 -5.58 -0.36
CA ASN A 133 10.78 -6.65 -0.47
C ASN A 133 9.65 -6.40 0.53
N VAL A 134 8.50 -5.98 0.00
CA VAL A 134 7.30 -5.61 0.78
C VAL A 134 6.25 -6.72 0.83
N LYS A 135 6.57 -7.92 0.33
CA LYS A 135 5.63 -9.04 0.36
C LYS A 135 5.57 -9.62 1.78
N PHE A 136 4.37 -9.68 2.34
CA PHE A 136 4.16 -10.33 3.63
C PHE A 136 4.38 -11.85 3.61
N ILE A 137 4.33 -12.46 2.42
CA ILE A 137 4.60 -13.88 2.20
C ILE A 137 5.81 -14.00 1.27
N THR A 138 6.99 -14.20 1.85
CA THR A 138 8.29 -14.36 1.18
C THR A 138 9.21 -15.12 2.14
N ARG A 139 10.29 -15.74 1.64
CA ARG A 139 11.25 -16.39 2.53
C ARG A 139 11.92 -15.39 3.46
N VAL A 140 12.27 -15.81 4.68
CA VAL A 140 12.96 -14.94 5.64
C VAL A 140 14.28 -14.44 5.06
N SER A 141 15.05 -15.33 4.43
CA SER A 141 16.29 -15.00 3.73
C SER A 141 16.10 -13.90 2.69
N GLU A 142 15.13 -14.04 1.78
CA GLU A 142 14.83 -13.06 0.73
C GLU A 142 14.46 -11.68 1.31
N SER A 143 13.65 -11.65 2.37
CA SER A 143 13.25 -10.39 3.02
C SER A 143 14.46 -9.71 3.66
N LEU A 144 15.24 -10.44 4.46
CA LEU A 144 16.38 -9.88 5.20
C LEU A 144 17.55 -9.51 4.29
N LYS A 145 17.86 -10.32 3.26
CA LYS A 145 18.86 -9.97 2.23
C LYS A 145 18.49 -8.67 1.55
N CYS A 146 17.25 -8.53 1.07
CA CYS A 146 16.84 -7.33 0.35
C CYS A 146 16.72 -6.09 1.26
N ASN A 147 16.10 -6.24 2.44
CA ASN A 147 15.71 -5.11 3.29
C ASN A 147 16.78 -4.68 4.28
N VAL A 148 17.68 -5.58 4.70
CA VAL A 148 18.73 -5.29 5.70
C VAL A 148 20.10 -5.28 5.04
N LEU A 149 20.52 -6.40 4.44
CA LEU A 149 21.85 -6.47 3.80
C LEU A 149 21.92 -5.53 2.59
N GLY A 150 20.86 -5.44 1.78
CA GLY A 150 20.76 -4.49 0.69
C GLY A 150 20.87 -3.03 1.15
N THR A 151 20.32 -2.68 2.32
CA THR A 151 20.51 -1.35 2.92
C THR A 151 21.95 -1.16 3.39
N LYS A 152 22.57 -2.18 4.01
CA LYS A 152 24.00 -2.15 4.36
C LYS A 152 24.87 -1.89 3.13
N TYR A 153 24.66 -2.62 2.04
CA TYR A 153 25.43 -2.45 0.80
C TYR A 153 25.21 -1.08 0.14
N MET A 154 24.01 -0.52 0.24
CA MET A 154 23.75 0.86 -0.20
C MET A 154 24.49 1.89 0.65
N ILE A 155 24.59 1.67 1.97
CA ILE A 155 25.40 2.49 2.87
C ILE A 155 26.89 2.37 2.51
N ASP A 156 27.38 1.16 2.26
CA ASP A 156 28.76 0.92 1.83
C ASP A 156 29.06 1.67 0.52
N LEU A 157 28.16 1.63 -0.47
CA LEU A 157 28.28 2.41 -1.70
C LEU A 157 28.23 3.93 -1.45
N ALA A 158 27.39 4.38 -0.51
CA ALA A 158 27.28 5.80 -0.15
C ALA A 158 28.59 6.34 0.47
N LYS A 159 29.28 5.53 1.30
CA LYS A 159 30.59 5.87 1.87
C LYS A 159 31.66 6.17 0.83
N GLU A 160 31.56 5.55 -0.34
CA GLU A 160 32.52 5.72 -1.42
C GLU A 160 32.21 6.89 -2.36
N CYS A 161 31.02 7.50 -2.22
CA CYS A 161 30.59 8.58 -3.10
C CYS A 161 31.23 9.91 -2.72
N LYS A 162 32.03 10.46 -3.63
CA LYS A 162 32.86 11.66 -3.40
C LYS A 162 32.08 12.97 -3.33
N LYS A 163 30.87 12.99 -3.89
CA LYS A 163 30.04 14.20 -4.05
C LYS A 163 28.67 14.09 -3.38
N LEU A 164 28.45 13.03 -2.59
CA LEU A 164 27.17 12.78 -1.96
C LEU A 164 26.85 13.89 -0.95
N ARG A 165 25.64 14.42 -1.04
CA ARG A 165 25.12 15.52 -0.20
C ARG A 165 23.93 15.11 0.63
N CYS A 166 23.32 13.97 0.33
CA CYS A 166 22.19 13.43 1.08
C CYS A 166 22.01 11.94 0.81
N PHE A 167 21.77 11.18 1.87
CA PHE A 167 21.31 9.79 1.79
C PHE A 167 19.92 9.68 2.42
N CYS A 168 18.91 9.35 1.61
CA CYS A 168 17.53 9.18 2.05
C CYS A 168 17.11 7.72 1.98
N TYR A 169 16.82 7.13 3.13
CA TYR A 169 16.25 5.79 3.26
C TYR A 169 14.73 5.86 3.36
N ILE A 170 14.03 5.14 2.47
CA ILE A 170 12.58 5.00 2.55
C ILE A 170 12.26 3.76 3.38
N SER A 171 11.80 4.00 4.59
CA SER A 171 11.32 3.02 5.54
C SER A 171 9.79 2.90 5.47
N THR A 172 9.14 2.64 6.60
CA THR A 172 7.68 2.66 6.73
C THR A 172 7.32 3.11 8.15
N ALA A 173 6.19 3.78 8.30
CA ALA A 173 5.68 4.15 9.62
C ALA A 173 5.38 2.91 10.50
N TYR A 174 5.29 1.72 9.90
CA TYR A 174 5.00 0.47 10.59
C TYR A 174 6.23 -0.34 11.01
N SER A 175 7.46 0.17 10.80
CA SER A 175 8.69 -0.44 11.30
C SER A 175 8.65 -0.66 12.81
N HIS A 176 7.86 0.16 13.51
CA HIS A 176 7.66 0.11 14.96
C HIS A 176 6.19 -0.10 15.33
N SER A 177 5.43 -0.84 14.49
CA SER A 177 3.98 -1.05 14.65
C SER A 177 3.56 -1.72 15.96
N TYR A 178 4.49 -2.33 16.71
CA TYR A 178 4.23 -2.82 18.06
C TYR A 178 3.96 -1.69 19.07
N LYS A 179 4.33 -0.44 18.75
CA LYS A 179 3.95 0.76 19.51
C LYS A 179 2.66 1.35 18.95
N LYS A 180 1.75 1.77 19.83
CA LYS A 180 0.53 2.49 19.44
C LYS A 180 0.80 3.93 18.99
N LYS A 181 1.72 4.62 19.65
CA LYS A 181 2.17 5.95 19.28
C LYS A 181 3.54 5.84 18.59
N ILE A 182 3.65 6.38 17.39
CA ILE A 182 4.86 6.33 16.57
C ILE A 182 5.31 7.76 16.31
N GLU A 183 6.53 8.06 16.75
CA GLU A 183 7.11 9.40 16.76
C GLU A 183 8.25 9.50 15.73
N GLU A 184 8.66 10.72 15.42
CA GLU A 184 9.74 11.04 14.49
C GLU A 184 11.11 10.93 15.17
N VAL A 185 11.38 9.75 15.70
CA VAL A 185 12.62 9.39 16.40
C VAL A 185 13.12 8.03 15.92
N CYS A 186 14.41 7.79 16.14
CA CYS A 186 14.96 6.44 16.04
C CYS A 186 14.56 5.63 17.27
N TYR A 187 14.37 4.33 17.05
CA TYR A 187 14.09 3.37 18.11
C TYR A 187 15.21 2.30 18.11
N PRO A 188 15.48 1.66 19.27
CA PRO A 188 16.55 0.68 19.37
C PRO A 188 16.45 -0.44 18.33
N SER A 189 17.60 -0.85 17.79
CA SER A 189 17.67 -1.98 16.87
C SER A 189 17.17 -3.25 17.54
N PRO A 190 16.35 -4.07 16.85
CA PRO A 190 15.86 -5.31 17.42
C PRO A 190 16.86 -6.47 17.33
N ALA A 191 17.89 -6.34 16.49
CA ALA A 191 18.86 -7.39 16.23
C ALA A 191 20.19 -6.82 15.73
N SER A 192 21.25 -7.59 15.93
CA SER A 192 22.55 -7.32 15.32
C SER A 192 22.60 -7.83 13.87
N ILE A 193 23.54 -7.31 13.08
CA ILE A 193 23.81 -7.85 11.73
C ILE A 193 24.17 -9.34 11.77
N LYS A 194 24.88 -9.78 12.81
CA LYS A 194 25.21 -11.20 12.98
C LYS A 194 23.96 -12.07 13.09
N MET A 195 22.99 -11.68 13.92
CA MET A 195 21.72 -12.39 14.04
C MET A 195 20.95 -12.42 12.70
N VAL A 196 21.00 -11.32 11.92
CA VAL A 196 20.40 -11.28 10.58
C VAL A 196 21.06 -12.28 9.65
N GLN A 197 22.39 -12.36 9.64
CA GLN A 197 23.14 -13.34 8.85
C GLN A 197 22.82 -14.77 9.27
N ASP A 198 22.73 -15.03 10.57
CA ASP A 198 22.38 -16.35 11.11
C ASP A 198 20.96 -16.78 10.70
N LEU A 199 19.98 -15.85 10.72
CA LEU A 199 18.62 -16.11 10.25
C LEU A 199 18.55 -16.38 8.74
N ILE A 200 19.31 -15.62 7.95
CA ILE A 200 19.42 -15.85 6.51
C ILE A 200 19.98 -17.25 6.26
N TYR A 201 21.10 -17.59 6.90
CA TYR A 201 21.75 -18.89 6.75
C TYR A 201 20.81 -20.04 7.16
N ALA A 202 20.17 -19.93 8.32
CA ALA A 202 19.22 -20.92 8.82
C ALA A 202 18.02 -21.12 7.88
N ASP A 203 17.50 -20.04 7.29
CA ASP A 203 16.44 -20.13 6.30
C ASP A 203 16.92 -20.80 5.02
N GLU A 204 18.12 -20.50 4.52
CA GLU A 204 18.63 -21.05 3.25
C GLU A 204 18.96 -22.55 3.33
N ILE A 205 19.51 -23.02 4.45
CA ILE A 205 19.78 -24.46 4.63
C ILE A 205 18.48 -25.27 4.81
N ALA A 206 17.41 -24.63 5.30
CA ALA A 206 16.12 -25.27 5.46
C ALA A 206 15.42 -25.41 4.10
N LYS A 207 15.15 -26.65 3.67
CA LYS A 207 14.49 -26.95 2.38
C LYS A 207 13.19 -26.16 2.15
N HIS A 208 12.41 -25.96 3.21
CA HIS A 208 11.12 -25.26 3.17
C HIS A 208 11.14 -23.89 3.87
N GLY A 209 12.33 -23.38 4.20
CA GLY A 209 12.50 -22.19 5.04
C GLY A 209 12.26 -22.47 6.52
N ILE A 210 12.46 -21.43 7.34
CA ILE A 210 12.18 -21.50 8.78
C ILE A 210 10.66 -21.64 8.98
N PRO A 211 10.18 -22.55 9.85
CA PRO A 211 8.76 -22.64 10.17
C PRO A 211 8.19 -21.30 10.65
N GLN A 212 7.00 -20.92 10.15
CA GLN A 212 6.42 -19.60 10.44
C GLN A 212 6.28 -19.32 11.94
N ALA A 213 5.90 -20.31 12.75
CA ALA A 213 5.80 -20.15 14.20
C ALA A 213 7.14 -19.79 14.86
N THR A 214 8.25 -20.35 14.37
CA THR A 214 9.60 -20.02 14.86
C THR A 214 9.98 -18.60 14.44
N VAL A 215 9.65 -18.20 13.21
CA VAL A 215 9.85 -16.83 12.74
C VAL A 215 9.08 -15.86 13.62
N ASP A 216 7.79 -16.11 13.83
CA ASP A 216 6.89 -15.26 14.61
C ASP A 216 7.39 -15.07 16.04
N GLU A 217 7.91 -16.12 16.69
CA GLU A 217 8.52 -16.02 18.03
C GLU A 217 9.80 -15.20 18.01
N THR A 218 10.68 -15.46 17.03
CA THR A 218 11.99 -14.82 16.91
C THR A 218 11.89 -13.31 16.71
N ILE A 219 10.89 -12.87 15.93
CA ILE A 219 10.73 -11.46 15.58
C ILE A 219 9.82 -10.71 16.54
N LYS A 220 9.35 -11.28 17.66
CA LYS A 220 8.51 -10.52 18.60
C LYS A 220 9.24 -9.28 19.10
N PRO A 221 8.54 -8.14 19.30
CA PRO A 221 7.09 -7.93 19.13
C PRO A 221 6.62 -7.55 17.71
N TRP A 222 7.45 -7.68 16.67
CA TRP A 222 7.03 -7.40 15.29
C TRP A 222 6.05 -8.46 14.77
N VAL A 223 5.14 -8.05 13.88
CA VAL A 223 4.11 -8.94 13.32
C VAL A 223 4.50 -9.62 12.01
N ASN A 224 5.58 -9.17 11.38
CA ASN A 224 6.11 -9.79 10.18
C ASN A 224 7.57 -9.42 9.98
N ILE A 225 8.26 -10.28 9.20
CA ILE A 225 9.69 -10.13 8.91
C ILE A 225 10.04 -8.83 8.18
N TYR A 226 9.07 -8.25 7.46
CA TYR A 226 9.25 -6.98 6.74
C TYR A 226 9.44 -5.81 7.72
N THR A 227 8.53 -5.64 8.68
CA THR A 227 8.62 -4.56 9.69
C THR A 227 9.83 -4.74 10.60
N PHE A 228 10.16 -5.99 10.96
CA PHE A 228 11.38 -6.33 11.69
C PHE A 228 12.63 -5.91 10.91
N GLY A 229 12.74 -6.30 9.64
CA GLY A 229 13.88 -5.92 8.79
C GLY A 229 14.00 -4.41 8.59
N LYS A 230 12.88 -3.70 8.38
CA LYS A 230 12.87 -2.23 8.27
C LYS A 230 13.36 -1.55 9.54
N SER A 231 12.99 -2.06 10.72
CA SER A 231 13.49 -1.55 12.00
C SER A 231 15.00 -1.69 12.14
N ILE A 232 15.58 -2.82 11.70
CA ILE A 232 17.05 -3.02 11.72
C ILE A 232 17.73 -2.08 10.75
N ALA A 233 17.19 -1.97 9.53
CA ALA A 233 17.75 -1.12 8.49
C ALA A 233 17.75 0.37 8.90
N GLU A 234 16.73 0.85 9.62
CA GLU A 234 16.74 2.19 10.21
C GLU A 234 17.91 2.40 11.17
N SER A 235 18.25 1.39 11.98
CA SER A 235 19.38 1.47 12.91
C SER A 235 20.72 1.54 12.16
N LEU A 236 20.86 0.82 11.04
CA LEU A 236 22.05 0.92 10.18
C LEU A 236 22.21 2.34 9.61
N VAL A 237 21.11 2.96 9.20
CA VAL A 237 21.11 4.33 8.68
C VAL A 237 21.41 5.34 9.78
N GLU A 238 20.88 5.12 10.99
CA GLU A 238 21.21 5.93 12.17
C GLU A 238 22.70 5.87 12.52
N ASP A 239 23.28 4.67 12.53
CA ASP A 239 24.71 4.50 12.79
C ASP A 239 25.55 5.15 11.70
N TYR A 240 25.15 5.00 10.43
CA TYR A 240 25.82 5.66 9.31
C TYR A 240 25.76 7.19 9.40
N ALA A 241 24.64 7.75 9.86
CA ALA A 241 24.47 9.19 9.99
C ALA A 241 25.45 9.83 11.00
N LYS A 242 25.97 9.05 11.96
CA LYS A 242 26.96 9.52 12.95
C LYS A 242 28.35 9.76 12.32
N GLU A 243 28.67 9.02 11.27
CA GLU A 243 29.96 9.09 10.56
C GLU A 243 29.87 9.84 9.22
N ALA A 244 28.67 10.03 8.67
CA ALA A 244 28.47 10.73 7.41
C ALA A 244 28.79 12.23 7.52
N SER A 245 29.44 12.78 6.49
CA SER A 245 29.74 14.21 6.37
C SER A 245 28.58 15.02 5.75
N PHE A 246 27.42 14.41 5.62
CA PHE A 246 26.22 14.99 5.02
C PHE A 246 24.96 14.49 5.73
N PRO A 247 23.80 15.16 5.56
CA PRO A 247 22.56 14.73 6.19
C PRO A 247 22.06 13.37 5.69
N CYS A 248 21.64 12.53 6.63
CA CYS A 248 20.94 11.28 6.38
C CYS A 248 19.47 11.40 6.80
N ILE A 249 18.58 10.79 6.03
CA ILE A 249 17.13 10.88 6.20
C ILE A 249 16.54 9.48 6.32
N ILE A 250 15.64 9.28 7.28
CA ILE A 250 14.72 8.14 7.34
C ILE A 250 13.32 8.68 7.07
N TYR A 251 12.74 8.32 5.94
CA TYR A 251 11.38 8.69 5.54
C TYR A 251 10.43 7.51 5.77
N ARG A 252 9.40 7.69 6.59
CA ARG A 252 8.44 6.66 7.02
C ARG A 252 7.03 6.99 6.51
N PRO A 253 6.67 6.59 5.28
CA PRO A 253 5.28 6.67 4.82
C PRO A 253 4.42 5.62 5.53
N SER A 254 3.15 5.97 5.78
CA SER A 254 2.12 5.02 6.17
C SER A 254 1.58 4.23 4.96
N GLN A 255 0.32 3.75 4.97
CA GLN A 255 -0.18 2.94 3.86
C GLN A 255 -0.39 3.80 2.61
N ILE A 256 0.42 3.53 1.60
CA ILE A 256 0.36 4.28 0.34
C ILE A 256 -0.82 3.77 -0.51
N ILE A 257 -1.74 4.68 -0.82
CA ILE A 257 -2.89 4.46 -1.70
C ILE A 257 -2.66 5.10 -3.08
N SER A 258 -3.68 5.15 -3.94
CA SER A 258 -3.56 5.78 -5.26
C SER A 258 -3.10 7.24 -5.19
N THR A 259 -2.60 7.75 -6.31
CA THR A 259 -2.36 9.18 -6.51
C THR A 259 -3.64 9.99 -6.25
N TYR A 260 -3.48 11.17 -5.66
CA TYR A 260 -4.56 12.09 -5.37
C TYR A 260 -4.81 13.07 -6.53
N MET A 261 -3.75 13.60 -7.13
CA MET A 261 -3.80 14.60 -8.20
C MET A 261 -2.86 14.27 -9.37
N GLU A 262 -1.59 13.93 -9.10
CA GLU A 262 -0.56 13.84 -10.14
C GLU A 262 -0.05 12.42 -10.40
N PRO A 263 0.31 12.06 -11.64
CA PRO A 263 0.08 12.81 -12.88
C PRO A 263 -1.41 12.87 -13.29
N PHE A 264 -2.24 12.03 -12.67
CA PHE A 264 -3.69 12.07 -12.67
C PHE A 264 -4.21 11.32 -11.43
N PRO A 265 -5.43 11.58 -10.94
CA PRO A 265 -5.98 10.91 -9.77
C PRO A 265 -6.21 9.41 -9.99
N GLY A 266 -6.12 8.64 -8.90
CA GLY A 266 -6.52 7.24 -8.88
C GLY A 266 -5.47 6.29 -9.46
N TRP A 267 -4.28 6.72 -9.86
CA TRP A 267 -3.28 5.78 -10.33
C TRP A 267 -2.83 4.84 -9.19
N CYS A 268 -3.05 3.53 -9.39
CA CYS A 268 -2.64 2.49 -8.44
C CYS A 268 -1.89 1.38 -9.18
N GLY A 269 -0.57 1.33 -8.99
CA GLY A 269 0.31 0.39 -9.68
C GLY A 269 0.60 -0.90 -8.92
N ASN A 270 -0.14 -1.22 -7.85
CA ASN A 270 0.14 -2.37 -7.00
C ASN A 270 -1.14 -3.10 -6.54
N TRP A 271 -0.97 -4.36 -6.13
CA TRP A 271 -2.01 -5.22 -5.55
C TRP A 271 -1.79 -5.46 -4.04
N ASN A 272 -0.81 -4.81 -3.43
CA ASN A 272 -0.34 -5.11 -2.08
C ASN A 272 -0.93 -4.12 -1.06
N GLY A 273 -0.75 -4.43 0.24
CA GLY A 273 -1.17 -3.54 1.32
C GLY A 273 -2.68 -3.26 1.27
N PRO A 274 -3.13 -1.99 1.29
CA PRO A 274 -4.54 -1.64 1.30
C PRO A 274 -5.29 -2.08 0.03
N ALA A 275 -4.62 -2.23 -1.13
CA ALA A 275 -5.31 -2.56 -2.37
C ALA A 275 -6.08 -3.89 -2.31
N LEU A 276 -5.51 -4.89 -1.62
CA LEU A 276 -6.09 -6.23 -1.53
C LEU A 276 -7.41 -6.28 -0.73
N PRO A 277 -7.52 -5.76 0.51
CA PRO A 277 -8.79 -5.72 1.22
C PRO A 277 -9.84 -4.88 0.49
N PHE A 278 -9.48 -3.71 -0.06
CA PHE A 278 -10.43 -2.89 -0.82
C PHE A 278 -10.96 -3.57 -2.09
N LEU A 279 -10.11 -4.34 -2.79
CA LEU A 279 -10.57 -5.21 -3.87
C LEU A 279 -11.51 -6.31 -3.37
N GLY A 280 -11.20 -6.95 -2.24
CA GLY A 280 -12.06 -7.95 -1.61
C GLY A 280 -13.45 -7.39 -1.30
N TYR A 281 -13.52 -6.16 -0.81
CA TYR A 281 -14.77 -5.45 -0.53
C TYR A 281 -15.52 -5.08 -1.82
N GLY A 282 -14.85 -4.44 -2.77
CA GLY A 282 -15.48 -3.94 -3.99
C GLY A 282 -15.89 -5.04 -5.00
N LEU A 283 -15.36 -6.25 -4.84
CA LEU A 283 -15.77 -7.44 -5.59
C LEU A 283 -16.90 -8.24 -4.90
N GLY A 284 -17.25 -7.89 -3.66
CA GLY A 284 -18.20 -8.65 -2.85
C GLY A 284 -17.67 -10.03 -2.45
N ILE A 285 -16.37 -10.11 -2.13
CA ILE A 285 -15.73 -11.34 -1.62
C ILE A 285 -15.67 -11.31 -0.09
N VAL A 286 -15.47 -10.11 0.47
CA VAL A 286 -15.39 -9.90 1.92
C VAL A 286 -16.49 -8.94 2.35
N HIS A 287 -17.28 -9.37 3.33
CA HIS A 287 -18.46 -8.65 3.84
C HIS A 287 -18.39 -8.36 5.34
N LEU A 288 -17.42 -8.92 6.06
CA LEU A 288 -17.30 -8.77 7.50
C LEU A 288 -15.98 -8.11 7.84
N ASN A 289 -16.03 -7.18 8.78
CA ASN A 289 -14.85 -6.55 9.34
C ASN A 289 -14.89 -6.64 10.87
N ASN A 290 -13.87 -7.27 11.45
CA ASN A 290 -13.71 -7.32 12.90
C ASN A 290 -12.91 -6.10 13.35
N THR A 291 -13.57 -4.94 13.40
CA THR A 291 -12.94 -3.67 13.76
C THR A 291 -13.61 -3.04 14.98
N ASN A 292 -12.82 -2.25 15.70
CA ASN A 292 -13.20 -1.38 16.81
C ASN A 292 -13.37 0.09 16.38
N ARG A 293 -13.56 0.36 15.07
CA ARG A 293 -13.55 1.73 14.49
C ARG A 293 -12.23 2.46 14.68
N ALA A 294 -11.12 1.72 14.66
CA ALA A 294 -9.78 2.28 14.70
C ALA A 294 -9.55 3.32 13.58
N VAL A 295 -8.78 4.36 13.89
CA VAL A 295 -8.26 5.27 12.87
C VAL A 295 -7.23 4.53 12.03
N GLN A 296 -7.34 4.73 10.73
CA GLN A 296 -6.45 4.21 9.72
C GLN A 296 -5.55 5.33 9.19
N ASP A 297 -4.47 4.90 8.58
CA ASP A 297 -3.47 5.79 8.01
C ASP A 297 -3.29 5.51 6.53
N HIS A 298 -3.69 6.48 5.70
CA HIS A 298 -3.58 6.39 4.25
C HIS A 298 -2.91 7.65 3.70
N VAL A 299 -1.97 7.47 2.77
CA VAL A 299 -1.26 8.58 2.14
C VAL A 299 -1.18 8.40 0.61
N PRO A 300 -1.49 9.42 -0.20
CA PRO A 300 -1.39 9.33 -1.65
C PRO A 300 0.06 9.19 -2.16
N ALA A 301 0.26 8.39 -3.20
CA ALA A 301 1.59 8.05 -3.72
C ALA A 301 2.35 9.25 -4.34
N ASP A 302 1.62 10.17 -4.96
CA ASP A 302 2.13 11.43 -5.52
C ASP A 302 2.53 12.42 -4.44
N MET A 303 1.70 12.60 -3.42
CA MET A 303 2.04 13.44 -2.28
C MET A 303 3.25 12.88 -1.50
N CYS A 304 3.40 11.56 -1.41
CA CYS A 304 4.60 10.92 -0.88
C CYS A 304 5.85 11.22 -1.73
N ALA A 305 5.73 11.22 -3.06
CA ALA A 305 6.84 11.57 -3.94
C ALA A 305 7.24 13.04 -3.75
N ASN A 306 6.26 13.94 -3.63
CA ASN A 306 6.47 15.36 -3.39
C ASN A 306 7.12 15.63 -2.02
N SER A 307 6.63 14.98 -0.95
CA SER A 307 7.16 15.16 0.39
C SER A 307 8.62 14.70 0.49
N ILE A 308 9.02 13.60 -0.17
CA ILE A 308 10.42 13.16 -0.21
C ILE A 308 11.32 14.26 -0.81
N LEU A 309 10.89 14.90 -1.90
CA LEU A 309 11.65 15.98 -2.54
C LEU A 309 11.73 17.21 -1.63
N ALA A 310 10.62 17.62 -1.02
CA ALA A 310 10.57 18.76 -0.10
C ALA A 310 11.41 18.52 1.17
N ILE A 311 11.27 17.36 1.80
CA ILE A 311 12.05 16.95 2.98
C ILE A 311 13.54 16.95 2.66
N THR A 312 13.91 16.50 1.47
CA THR A 312 15.32 16.47 1.07
C THR A 312 15.89 17.87 0.89
N TRP A 313 15.16 18.76 0.19
CA TRP A 313 15.53 20.17 0.08
C TRP A 313 15.69 20.82 1.46
N ASP A 314 14.71 20.63 2.34
CA ASP A 314 14.68 21.25 3.66
C ASP A 314 15.83 20.77 4.55
N THR A 315 16.08 19.46 4.54
CA THR A 315 17.12 18.86 5.38
C THR A 315 18.50 19.35 4.97
N VAL A 316 18.77 19.42 3.66
CA VAL A 316 20.09 19.83 3.14
C VAL A 316 20.27 21.35 3.20
N THR A 317 19.22 22.14 2.95
CA THR A 317 19.33 23.60 2.83
C THR A 317 19.11 24.32 4.15
N ASN A 318 18.11 23.91 4.94
CA ASN A 318 17.65 24.67 6.10
C ASN A 318 18.12 24.08 7.44
N ARG A 319 18.12 22.75 7.60
CA ARG A 319 18.49 22.12 8.87
C ARG A 319 19.99 22.10 9.10
N LYS A 320 20.78 21.72 8.08
CA LYS A 320 22.26 21.66 8.10
C LYS A 320 22.91 20.87 9.27
N GLU A 321 22.13 20.14 10.06
CA GLU A 321 22.63 19.27 11.12
C GLU A 321 23.22 17.99 10.52
N ILE A 322 24.50 17.74 10.83
CA ILE A 322 25.28 16.56 10.43
C ILE A 322 25.63 15.75 11.69
N GLY A 323 25.91 14.45 11.55
CA GLY A 323 26.21 13.56 12.68
C GLY A 323 24.98 12.97 13.37
N LYS A 324 23.78 13.27 12.85
CA LYS A 324 22.50 12.74 13.31
C LYS A 324 21.57 12.50 12.12
N VAL A 325 20.79 11.43 12.18
CA VAL A 325 19.74 11.13 11.19
C VAL A 325 18.48 11.94 11.45
N HIS A 326 17.86 12.43 10.37
CA HIS A 326 16.57 13.12 10.41
C HIS A 326 15.45 12.13 10.10
N VAL A 327 14.49 11.99 10.99
CA VAL A 327 13.37 11.05 10.86
C VAL A 327 12.10 11.82 10.54
N PHE A 328 11.41 11.41 9.48
CA PHE A 328 10.16 12.01 9.04
C PHE A 328 9.09 10.95 8.89
N ASN A 329 7.97 11.13 9.57
CA ASN A 329 6.79 10.32 9.34
C ASN A 329 5.90 11.03 8.32
N TYR A 330 5.25 10.26 7.45
CA TYR A 330 4.25 10.79 6.52
C TYR A 330 2.97 9.99 6.67
N ALA A 331 2.02 10.56 7.41
CA ALA A 331 0.84 9.90 7.92
C ALA A 331 -0.31 10.91 8.13
N SER A 332 -1.51 10.38 8.33
CA SER A 332 -2.77 11.12 8.45
C SER A 332 -3.41 11.05 9.86
N SER A 333 -3.11 10.03 10.67
CA SER A 333 -3.87 9.70 11.89
C SER A 333 -3.88 10.78 12.98
N THR A 334 -2.90 11.69 12.99
CA THR A 334 -2.79 12.78 13.96
C THR A 334 -3.22 14.15 13.42
N ILE A 335 -3.29 14.33 12.10
CA ILE A 335 -3.56 15.63 11.46
C ILE A 335 -4.84 15.65 10.60
N LYS A 336 -5.25 14.49 10.09
CA LYS A 336 -6.43 14.29 9.24
C LYS A 336 -6.95 12.86 9.41
N PRO A 337 -7.45 12.48 10.59
CA PRO A 337 -7.84 11.10 10.87
C PRO A 337 -8.99 10.65 9.95
N VAL A 338 -8.98 9.35 9.60
CA VAL A 338 -10.09 8.67 8.93
C VAL A 338 -10.21 7.27 9.52
N THR A 339 -11.42 6.83 9.82
CA THR A 339 -11.67 5.44 10.21
C THR A 339 -11.74 4.55 8.98
N LEU A 340 -11.48 3.25 9.16
CA LEU A 340 -11.62 2.28 8.07
C LEU A 340 -13.02 2.35 7.44
N ARG A 341 -14.06 2.45 8.28
CA ARG A 341 -15.45 2.61 7.84
C ARG A 341 -15.65 3.85 6.99
N GLU A 342 -15.21 5.02 7.45
CA GLU A 342 -15.37 6.27 6.68
C GLU A 342 -14.70 6.16 5.31
N PHE A 343 -13.48 5.63 5.26
CA PHE A 343 -12.79 5.46 3.98
C PHE A 343 -13.50 4.44 3.07
N GLU A 344 -13.97 3.31 3.62
CA GLU A 344 -14.75 2.29 2.91
C GLU A 344 -16.07 2.83 2.35
N LEU A 345 -16.77 3.71 3.07
CA LEU A 345 -18.00 4.35 2.59
C LEU A 345 -17.78 5.08 1.25
N HIS A 346 -16.55 5.50 0.97
CA HIS A 346 -16.17 6.23 -0.25
C HIS A 346 -15.41 5.35 -1.26
N ALA A 347 -14.67 4.34 -0.79
CA ALA A 347 -13.82 3.49 -1.60
C ALA A 347 -14.50 2.18 -2.08
N VAL A 348 -15.68 1.84 -1.57
CA VAL A 348 -16.42 0.64 -2.00
C VAL A 348 -17.58 1.06 -2.88
N PRO A 349 -17.60 0.69 -4.18
CA PRO A 349 -18.63 1.16 -5.09
C PRO A 349 -19.98 0.55 -4.75
N ARG A 350 -21.01 1.40 -4.74
CA ARG A 350 -22.39 0.99 -4.62
C ARG A 350 -23.12 1.23 -5.93
N GLY A 351 -23.66 0.18 -6.54
CA GLY A 351 -24.61 0.23 -7.65
C GLY A 351 -24.28 1.25 -8.75
N ARG A 352 -24.73 2.51 -8.58
CA ARG A 352 -24.52 3.62 -9.53
C ARG A 352 -23.05 4.04 -9.68
N GLU A 353 -22.19 3.73 -8.71
CA GLU A 353 -20.78 4.15 -8.61
C GLU A 353 -19.79 3.26 -9.40
N GLY A 354 -20.26 2.54 -10.41
CA GLY A 354 -19.39 1.77 -11.32
C GLY A 354 -18.73 0.54 -10.68
N PRO A 355 -19.52 -0.46 -10.23
CA PRO A 355 -19.00 -1.73 -9.72
C PRO A 355 -18.20 -2.51 -10.77
N SER A 356 -17.44 -3.51 -10.33
CA SER A 356 -16.53 -4.29 -11.19
C SER A 356 -17.27 -5.31 -12.06
N LEU A 357 -16.71 -5.60 -13.23
CA LEU A 357 -17.13 -6.71 -14.10
C LEU A 357 -16.89 -8.10 -13.49
N LYS A 358 -16.18 -8.16 -12.37
CA LYS A 358 -15.86 -9.38 -11.61
C LYS A 358 -16.60 -9.45 -10.28
N THR A 359 -17.58 -8.57 -10.05
CA THR A 359 -18.45 -8.63 -8.86
C THR A 359 -19.03 -10.04 -8.69
N LEU A 360 -18.93 -10.60 -7.48
CA LEU A 360 -19.41 -11.93 -7.13
C LEU A 360 -20.62 -11.89 -6.18
N ALA A 361 -20.72 -10.87 -5.34
CA ALA A 361 -21.87 -10.64 -4.46
C ALA A 361 -22.10 -9.14 -4.27
N PRO A 362 -23.23 -8.72 -3.69
CA PRO A 362 -23.47 -7.32 -3.37
C PRO A 362 -22.41 -6.73 -2.46
N ASN A 363 -21.87 -5.56 -2.82
CA ASN A 363 -20.86 -4.86 -2.05
C ASN A 363 -21.48 -4.21 -0.79
N PHE A 364 -21.57 -4.98 0.30
CA PHE A 364 -21.91 -4.48 1.63
C PHE A 364 -20.86 -4.94 2.63
N MET A 365 -20.78 -4.21 3.75
CA MET A 365 -19.92 -4.57 4.87
C MET A 365 -20.66 -4.47 6.20
N ILE A 366 -20.41 -5.43 7.07
CA ILE A 366 -20.93 -5.50 8.43
C ILE A 366 -19.74 -5.41 9.38
N GLU A 367 -19.77 -4.41 10.27
CA GLU A 367 -18.83 -4.31 11.37
C GLU A 367 -19.24 -5.25 12.50
N VAL A 368 -18.34 -6.10 12.95
CA VAL A 368 -18.62 -7.09 14.00
C VAL A 368 -17.53 -7.05 15.08
N PRO A 369 -17.70 -6.23 16.13
CA PRO A 369 -16.70 -6.11 17.19
C PRO A 369 -16.53 -7.39 18.02
N CYS A 370 -17.61 -8.16 18.20
CA CYS A 370 -17.58 -9.41 18.96
C CYS A 370 -16.97 -10.54 18.11
N GLN A 371 -15.85 -11.13 18.56
CA GLN A 371 -15.16 -12.20 17.83
C GLN A 371 -16.04 -13.44 17.64
N PHE A 372 -16.79 -13.83 18.66
CA PHE A 372 -17.69 -14.98 18.56
C PHE A 372 -18.73 -14.76 17.44
N VAL A 373 -19.41 -13.61 17.47
CA VAL A 373 -20.39 -13.25 16.43
C VAL A 373 -19.73 -13.13 15.06
N PHE A 374 -18.51 -12.59 14.98
CA PHE A 374 -17.77 -12.50 13.73
C PHE A 374 -17.56 -13.89 13.11
N TRP A 375 -17.12 -14.88 13.89
CA TRP A 375 -16.88 -16.23 13.39
C TRP A 375 -18.17 -16.96 12.99
N VAL A 376 -19.24 -16.78 13.76
CA VAL A 376 -20.58 -17.28 13.40
C VAL A 376 -21.03 -16.67 12.07
N LEU A 377 -20.96 -15.35 11.92
CA LEU A 377 -21.31 -14.68 10.67
C LEU A 377 -20.36 -15.05 9.53
N HIS A 378 -19.06 -15.23 9.76
CA HIS A 378 -18.09 -15.58 8.73
C HIS A 378 -18.39 -16.95 8.12
N PHE A 379 -18.86 -17.89 8.94
CA PHE A 379 -19.37 -19.18 8.48
C PHE A 379 -20.58 -19.00 7.55
N PHE A 380 -21.62 -18.27 7.99
CA PHE A 380 -22.84 -18.13 7.18
C PHE A 380 -22.68 -17.22 5.95
N VAL A 381 -21.88 -16.16 6.05
CA VAL A 381 -21.75 -15.12 5.02
C VAL A 381 -20.66 -15.45 4.00
N HIS A 382 -19.64 -16.23 4.36
CA HIS A 382 -18.55 -16.57 3.43
C HIS A 382 -18.39 -18.07 3.19
N PHE A 383 -18.42 -18.93 4.22
CA PHE A 383 -18.21 -20.38 4.02
C PHE A 383 -19.38 -21.03 3.26
N ILE A 384 -20.62 -20.83 3.72
CA ILE A 384 -21.80 -21.43 3.08
C ILE A 384 -21.93 -21.00 1.61
N PRO A 385 -21.83 -19.69 1.25
CA PRO A 385 -21.85 -19.29 -0.15
C PRO A 385 -20.69 -19.86 -0.98
N ALA A 386 -19.48 -19.97 -0.40
CA ALA A 386 -18.35 -20.57 -1.08
C ALA A 386 -18.55 -22.07 -1.37
N LEU A 387 -19.12 -22.81 -0.41
CA LEU A 387 -19.48 -24.21 -0.59
C LEU A 387 -20.53 -24.39 -1.69
N VAL A 388 -21.60 -23.60 -1.65
CA VAL A 388 -22.66 -23.62 -2.68
C VAL A 388 -22.10 -23.27 -4.06
N ALA A 389 -21.22 -22.27 -4.14
CA ALA A 389 -20.56 -21.89 -5.38
C ALA A 389 -19.71 -23.02 -5.96
N ASP A 390 -18.94 -23.74 -5.13
CA ASP A 390 -18.13 -24.87 -5.59
C ASP A 390 -18.98 -26.07 -6.01
N ILE A 391 -20.09 -26.35 -5.32
CA ILE A 391 -21.06 -27.37 -5.75
C ILE A 391 -21.65 -27.00 -7.12
N ALA A 392 -22.02 -25.74 -7.33
CA ALA A 392 -22.54 -25.26 -8.61
C ALA A 392 -21.48 -25.35 -9.72
N LEU A 393 -20.22 -24.97 -9.44
CA LEU A 393 -19.11 -25.11 -10.39
C LEU A 393 -18.89 -26.57 -10.78
N LEU A 394 -18.90 -27.49 -9.80
CA LEU A 394 -18.77 -28.93 -10.06
C LEU A 394 -19.95 -29.46 -10.91
N ALA A 395 -21.18 -29.03 -10.63
CA ALA A 395 -22.35 -29.37 -11.44
C ALA A 395 -22.24 -28.85 -12.88
N MET A 396 -21.51 -27.74 -13.10
CA MET A 396 -21.18 -27.20 -14.42
C MET A 396 -19.89 -27.78 -15.02
N LEU A 397 -19.32 -28.84 -14.42
CA LEU A 397 -18.04 -29.44 -14.82
C LEU A 397 -16.87 -28.45 -14.83
N GLN A 398 -16.93 -27.44 -13.97
CA GLN A 398 -15.88 -26.45 -13.75
C GLN A 398 -15.07 -26.77 -12.49
N LYS A 399 -13.84 -26.25 -12.45
CA LYS A 399 -12.94 -26.42 -11.31
C LYS A 399 -13.46 -25.63 -10.10
N PRO A 400 -13.66 -26.28 -8.92
CA PRO A 400 -14.00 -25.58 -7.69
C PRO A 400 -12.84 -24.67 -7.24
N GLN A 401 -13.16 -23.49 -6.75
CA GLN A 401 -12.18 -22.47 -6.35
C GLN A 401 -12.66 -21.57 -5.21
N ALA A 402 -13.96 -21.48 -4.93
CA ALA A 402 -14.53 -20.57 -3.95
C ALA A 402 -14.10 -20.93 -2.53
N LEU A 403 -14.10 -22.22 -2.16
CA LEU A 403 -13.60 -22.67 -0.85
C LEU A 403 -12.11 -22.41 -0.69
N ALA A 404 -11.32 -22.50 -1.77
CA ALA A 404 -9.90 -22.16 -1.73
C ALA A 404 -9.68 -20.65 -1.48
N VAL A 405 -10.53 -19.79 -2.04
CA VAL A 405 -10.52 -18.34 -1.75
C VAL A 405 -10.94 -18.08 -0.31
N PHE A 406 -12.04 -18.68 0.15
CA PHE A 406 -12.50 -18.60 1.54
C PHE A 406 -11.41 -19.02 2.54
N TYR A 407 -10.75 -20.16 2.30
CA TYR A 407 -9.67 -20.65 3.14
C TYR A 407 -8.54 -19.63 3.25
N LYS A 408 -8.07 -19.10 2.11
CA LYS A 408 -7.02 -18.07 2.08
C LYS A 408 -7.40 -16.81 2.85
N ILE A 409 -8.63 -16.34 2.73
CA ILE A 409 -9.13 -15.19 3.49
C ILE A 409 -9.11 -15.51 4.98
N THR A 410 -9.64 -16.67 5.36
CA THR A 410 -9.80 -17.10 6.75
C THR A 410 -8.46 -17.23 7.48
N ILE A 411 -7.46 -17.88 6.88
CA ILE A 411 -6.13 -18.03 7.51
C ILE A 411 -5.40 -16.69 7.68
N ASN A 412 -5.73 -15.66 6.87
CA ASN A 412 -5.11 -14.33 6.95
C ASN A 412 -5.89 -13.35 7.84
N MET A 413 -7.05 -13.74 8.39
CA MET A 413 -7.87 -12.86 9.23
C MET A 413 -7.15 -12.28 10.46
N PRO A 414 -6.30 -13.01 11.21
CA PRO A 414 -5.55 -12.43 12.32
C PRO A 414 -4.67 -11.26 11.88
N THR A 415 -3.98 -11.40 10.74
CA THR A 415 -3.15 -10.35 10.15
C THR A 415 -3.99 -9.17 9.71
N ILE A 416 -5.11 -9.40 8.99
CA ILE A 416 -6.03 -8.34 8.57
C ILE A 416 -6.55 -7.55 9.79
N ARG A 417 -6.96 -8.25 10.86
CA ARG A 417 -7.41 -7.65 12.11
C ARG A 417 -6.33 -6.79 12.76
N TYR A 418 -5.09 -7.26 12.81
CA TYR A 418 -3.98 -6.49 13.37
C TYR A 418 -3.82 -5.15 12.64
N TRP A 419 -3.87 -5.15 11.30
CA TRP A 419 -3.75 -3.92 10.51
C TRP A 419 -5.01 -3.04 10.56
N SER A 420 -6.20 -3.63 10.66
CA SER A 420 -7.46 -2.88 10.65
C SER A 420 -7.91 -2.34 12.01
N SER A 421 -7.37 -2.86 13.13
CA SER A 421 -7.88 -2.57 14.48
C SER A 421 -6.84 -1.97 15.43
N SER A 422 -5.61 -1.74 14.98
CA SER A 422 -4.53 -1.32 15.87
C SER A 422 -4.54 0.15 16.28
N ASP A 423 -5.32 1.02 15.64
CA ASP A 423 -5.48 2.44 16.02
C ASP A 423 -4.14 3.16 16.32
N TRP A 424 -3.22 3.11 15.37
CA TRP A 424 -1.93 3.79 15.50
C TRP A 424 -2.10 5.30 15.45
N ARG A 425 -1.29 6.01 16.25
CA ARG A 425 -1.18 7.47 16.24
C ARG A 425 0.23 7.85 15.84
N ILE A 426 0.37 8.24 14.58
CA ILE A 426 1.66 8.53 13.94
C ILE A 426 1.81 10.04 13.87
N THR A 427 2.75 10.59 14.63
CA THR A 427 3.00 12.04 14.66
C THR A 427 3.87 12.47 13.48
N VAL A 428 3.60 13.64 12.91
CA VAL A 428 4.22 14.15 11.68
C VAL A 428 4.78 15.57 11.86
N LYS A 429 5.18 15.93 13.09
CA LYS A 429 5.56 17.30 13.48
C LYS A 429 6.76 17.82 12.70
N GLU A 430 7.77 16.99 12.45
CA GLU A 430 8.96 17.35 11.67
C GLU A 430 8.63 17.52 10.20
N THR A 431 7.70 16.72 9.67
CA THR A 431 7.18 16.88 8.30
C THR A 431 6.31 18.13 8.15
N GLU A 432 5.46 18.47 9.11
CA GLU A 432 4.67 19.72 9.08
C GLU A 432 5.57 20.96 9.02
N LYS A 433 6.68 20.96 9.78
CA LYS A 433 7.67 22.04 9.72
C LYS A 433 8.29 22.23 8.34
N VAL A 434 8.43 21.15 7.55
CA VAL A 434 8.92 21.25 6.16
C VAL A 434 7.92 22.00 5.30
N TRP A 435 6.64 21.62 5.40
CA TRP A 435 5.57 22.31 4.69
C TRP A 435 5.52 23.80 5.04
N ASP A 436 5.64 24.15 6.32
CA ASP A 436 5.59 25.54 6.77
C ASP A 436 6.72 26.40 6.18
N ARG A 437 7.90 25.81 5.97
CA ARG A 437 9.07 26.48 5.37
C ARG A 437 9.02 26.59 3.85
N MET A 438 8.20 25.80 3.16
CA MET A 438 8.08 25.91 1.71
C MET A 438 7.47 27.25 1.31
N ASN A 439 8.06 27.89 0.30
CA ASN A 439 7.50 29.08 -0.32
C ASN A 439 6.21 28.74 -1.10
N ARG A 440 5.49 29.77 -1.57
CA ARG A 440 4.16 29.55 -2.18
C ARG A 440 4.29 28.74 -3.46
N ARG A 441 5.30 29.03 -4.29
CA ARG A 441 5.56 28.29 -5.54
C ARG A 441 5.85 26.81 -5.28
N ASP A 442 6.64 26.50 -4.25
CA ASP A 442 6.96 25.13 -3.85
C ASP A 442 5.74 24.39 -3.31
N LYS A 443 4.86 25.04 -2.54
CA LYS A 443 3.61 24.44 -2.06
C LYS A 443 2.67 24.02 -3.19
N ILE A 444 2.67 24.77 -4.30
CA ILE A 444 1.92 24.43 -5.52
C ILE A 444 2.61 23.30 -6.27
N LEU A 445 3.90 23.47 -6.60
CA LEU A 445 4.63 22.53 -7.43
C LEU A 445 4.91 21.20 -6.73
N PHE A 446 5.05 21.16 -5.42
CA PHE A 446 5.35 19.97 -4.63
C PHE A 446 4.34 19.80 -3.49
N TYR A 447 3.04 19.98 -3.78
CA TYR A 447 1.97 19.81 -2.80
C TYR A 447 2.09 18.49 -2.02
N ASN A 448 2.06 18.57 -0.69
CA ASN A 448 2.22 17.41 0.19
C ASN A 448 1.57 17.60 1.58
N ASP A 449 0.67 18.57 1.73
CA ASP A 449 -0.07 18.74 2.99
C ASP A 449 -1.25 17.77 3.07
N ILE A 450 -1.10 16.71 3.86
CA ILE A 450 -2.15 15.70 4.08
C ILE A 450 -3.47 16.30 4.61
N ARG A 451 -3.44 17.46 5.28
CA ARG A 451 -4.65 18.11 5.81
C ARG A 451 -5.63 18.51 4.69
N THR A 452 -5.13 18.71 3.46
CA THR A 452 -5.91 19.11 2.29
C THR A 452 -6.61 17.95 1.59
N ILE A 453 -6.39 16.70 2.03
CA ILE A 453 -7.04 15.54 1.43
C ILE A 453 -8.54 15.57 1.72
N ASP A 454 -9.32 15.37 0.66
CA ASP A 454 -10.71 14.97 0.75
C ASP A 454 -10.80 13.43 0.67
N TRP A 455 -11.22 12.81 1.77
CA TRP A 455 -11.33 11.35 1.87
C TRP A 455 -12.39 10.75 0.95
N TRP A 456 -13.44 11.51 0.60
CA TRP A 456 -14.43 11.10 -0.40
C TRP A 456 -13.76 10.97 -1.76
N ILE A 457 -13.10 12.04 -2.22
CA ILE A 457 -12.42 12.07 -3.52
C ILE A 457 -11.32 11.01 -3.58
N SER A 458 -10.54 10.88 -2.50
CA SER A 458 -9.47 9.88 -2.41
C SER A 458 -10.01 8.46 -2.47
N GLY A 459 -11.04 8.13 -1.70
CA GLY A 459 -11.65 6.80 -1.70
C GLY A 459 -12.27 6.46 -3.06
N TYR A 460 -13.05 7.40 -3.61
CA TYR A 460 -13.69 7.26 -4.92
C TYR A 460 -12.67 7.00 -6.03
N SER A 461 -11.67 7.89 -6.16
CA SER A 461 -10.60 7.75 -7.15
C SER A 461 -9.79 6.46 -6.97
N TYR A 462 -9.59 6.03 -5.72
CA TYR A 462 -8.87 4.80 -5.42
C TYR A 462 -9.59 3.57 -5.98
N TRP A 463 -10.91 3.46 -5.82
CA TRP A 463 -11.68 2.37 -6.40
C TRP A 463 -11.54 2.27 -7.92
N PHE A 464 -11.70 3.39 -8.63
CA PHE A 464 -11.56 3.40 -10.09
C PHE A 464 -10.13 3.08 -10.51
N GLY A 465 -9.16 3.53 -9.73
CA GLY A 465 -7.77 3.14 -9.85
C GLY A 465 -7.57 1.63 -9.82
N LEU A 466 -8.12 0.98 -8.78
CA LEU A 466 -8.09 -0.47 -8.63
C LEU A 466 -8.77 -1.16 -9.82
N LYS A 467 -9.92 -0.68 -10.28
CA LYS A 467 -10.57 -1.26 -11.47
C LYS A 467 -9.72 -1.14 -12.73
N LYS A 468 -9.26 0.06 -13.05
CA LYS A 468 -8.58 0.35 -14.32
C LYS A 468 -7.19 -0.28 -14.35
N PHE A 469 -6.39 -0.07 -13.32
CA PHE A 469 -4.95 -0.39 -13.36
C PHE A 469 -4.64 -1.75 -12.76
N VAL A 470 -5.42 -2.17 -11.78
CA VAL A 470 -5.20 -3.41 -11.04
C VAL A 470 -6.02 -4.54 -11.70
N LEU A 471 -7.35 -4.42 -11.75
CA LEU A 471 -8.23 -5.40 -12.39
C LEU A 471 -8.17 -5.42 -13.93
N LYS A 472 -7.58 -4.38 -14.54
CA LYS A 472 -7.49 -4.16 -15.99
C LYS A 472 -8.86 -4.13 -16.66
N GLU A 473 -9.84 -3.50 -16.01
CA GLU A 473 -11.19 -3.36 -16.54
C GLU A 473 -11.36 -2.08 -17.34
N PRO A 474 -12.18 -2.10 -18.40
CA PRO A 474 -12.62 -0.87 -19.03
C PRO A 474 -13.45 -0.04 -18.04
N MET A 475 -13.43 1.27 -18.21
CA MET A 475 -14.23 2.20 -17.40
C MET A 475 -15.72 2.23 -17.82
N ASP A 476 -16.18 1.23 -18.58
CA ASP A 476 -17.59 1.02 -18.89
C ASP A 476 -18.35 0.55 -17.65
N HIS A 477 -19.11 1.49 -17.06
CA HIS A 477 -19.91 1.24 -15.88
C HIS A 477 -21.22 0.50 -16.15
N ALA A 478 -21.73 0.47 -17.40
CA ALA A 478 -23.02 -0.14 -17.69
C ALA A 478 -23.00 -1.66 -17.51
N ARG A 479 -21.98 -2.32 -18.07
CA ARG A 479 -21.79 -3.77 -17.89
C ARG A 479 -21.53 -4.15 -16.43
N GLY A 480 -20.73 -3.34 -15.73
CA GLY A 480 -20.49 -3.51 -14.30
C GLY A 480 -21.79 -3.42 -13.50
N ARG A 481 -22.62 -2.41 -13.77
CA ARG A 481 -23.94 -2.23 -13.15
C ARG A 481 -24.87 -3.40 -13.42
N PHE A 482 -24.95 -3.87 -14.65
CA PHE A 482 -25.76 -5.04 -15.00
C PHE A 482 -25.33 -6.25 -14.19
N ARG A 483 -24.02 -6.54 -14.15
CA ARG A 483 -23.50 -7.67 -13.38
C ARG A 483 -23.78 -7.51 -11.88
N TYR A 484 -23.55 -6.33 -11.32
CA TYR A 484 -23.86 -6.06 -9.91
C TYR A 484 -25.34 -6.29 -9.59
N ASN A 485 -26.25 -5.77 -10.43
CA ASN A 485 -27.69 -5.95 -10.24
C ASN A 485 -28.10 -7.42 -10.37
N LEU A 486 -27.49 -8.17 -11.30
CA LEU A 486 -27.70 -9.62 -11.44
C LEU A 486 -27.23 -10.37 -10.19
N MET A 487 -26.00 -10.12 -9.72
CA MET A 487 -25.47 -10.77 -8.51
C MET A 487 -26.30 -10.39 -7.28
N LYS A 488 -26.80 -9.15 -7.21
CA LYS A 488 -27.71 -8.69 -6.17
C LYS A 488 -29.07 -9.39 -6.22
N ALA A 489 -29.65 -9.55 -7.40
CA ALA A 489 -30.90 -10.30 -7.55
C ALA A 489 -30.71 -11.76 -7.12
N ILE A 490 -29.64 -12.42 -7.58
CA ILE A 490 -29.30 -13.80 -7.18
C ILE A 490 -29.16 -13.90 -5.65
N TRP A 491 -28.45 -12.95 -5.03
CA TRP A 491 -28.24 -12.94 -3.59
C TRP A 491 -29.53 -12.74 -2.81
N ILE A 492 -30.38 -11.79 -3.20
CA ILE A 492 -31.69 -11.53 -2.56
C ILE A 492 -32.62 -12.73 -2.72
N VAL A 493 -32.72 -13.31 -3.93
CA VAL A 493 -33.54 -14.49 -4.18
C VAL A 493 -33.03 -15.68 -3.37
N GLY A 494 -31.71 -15.90 -3.32
CA GLY A 494 -31.10 -16.95 -2.53
C GLY A 494 -31.43 -16.83 -1.04
N ILE A 495 -31.27 -15.62 -0.47
CA ILE A 495 -31.67 -15.35 0.92
C ILE A 495 -33.17 -15.56 1.11
N GLY A 496 -34.00 -15.05 0.20
CA GLY A 496 -35.45 -15.21 0.24
C GLY A 496 -35.89 -16.67 0.26
N LEU A 497 -35.27 -17.54 -0.56
CA LEU A 497 -35.53 -18.97 -0.58
C LEU A 497 -35.11 -19.65 0.74
N ILE A 498 -33.94 -19.29 1.28
CA ILE A 498 -33.47 -19.81 2.57
C ILE A 498 -34.43 -19.42 3.69
N VAL A 499 -34.79 -18.14 3.79
CA VAL A 499 -35.73 -17.63 4.80
C VAL A 499 -37.09 -18.30 4.65
N SER A 500 -37.59 -18.45 3.42
CA SER A 500 -38.87 -19.12 3.14
C SER A 500 -38.84 -20.60 3.54
N TYR A 501 -37.73 -21.29 3.29
CA TYR A 501 -37.54 -22.68 3.72
C TYR A 501 -37.58 -22.80 5.26
N PHE A 502 -36.83 -21.97 5.98
CA PHE A 502 -36.86 -21.99 7.46
C PHE A 502 -38.22 -21.58 8.03
N ALA A 503 -38.89 -20.60 7.43
CA ALA A 503 -40.26 -20.22 7.82
C ALA A 503 -41.24 -21.39 7.60
N TYR A 504 -41.12 -22.12 6.48
CA TYR A 504 -41.89 -23.33 6.22
C TYR A 504 -41.60 -24.43 7.25
N GLN A 505 -40.33 -24.71 7.56
CA GLN A 505 -39.96 -25.70 8.58
C GLN A 505 -40.50 -25.33 9.97
N LEU A 506 -40.42 -24.05 10.35
CA LEU A 506 -40.99 -23.55 11.60
C LEU A 506 -42.52 -23.68 11.62
N PHE A 507 -43.19 -23.39 10.50
CA PHE A 507 -44.62 -23.57 10.35
C PHE A 507 -45.04 -25.04 10.49
N VAL A 508 -44.33 -25.95 9.82
CA VAL A 508 -44.55 -27.40 9.94
C VAL A 508 -44.33 -27.85 11.39
N TYR A 509 -43.25 -27.42 12.04
CA TYR A 509 -42.98 -27.72 13.44
C TYR A 509 -44.10 -27.21 14.36
N TRP A 510 -44.55 -25.97 14.16
CA TRP A 510 -45.67 -25.40 14.90
C TRP A 510 -46.97 -26.20 14.71
N LEU A 511 -47.27 -26.65 13.48
CA LEU A 511 -48.40 -27.56 13.22
C LEU A 511 -48.26 -28.90 13.96
N THR A 512 -47.04 -29.45 14.05
CA THR A 512 -46.79 -30.68 14.82
C THR A 512 -46.94 -30.49 16.32
N LEU A 513 -46.74 -29.28 16.86
CA LEU A 513 -47.02 -28.97 18.27
C LEU A 513 -48.52 -28.78 18.55
N ILE A 514 -49.26 -28.23 17.58
CA ILE A 514 -50.70 -28.04 17.69
C ILE A 514 -51.47 -29.34 17.55
N SER A 515 -51.01 -30.26 16.69
CA SER A 515 -51.71 -31.51 16.43
C SER A 515 -52.00 -32.33 17.72
N PRO A 516 -51.02 -32.59 18.62
CA PRO A 516 -51.29 -33.22 19.91
C PRO A 516 -52.18 -32.38 20.84
N LEU A 517 -52.00 -31.05 20.84
CA LEU A 517 -52.77 -30.14 21.70
C LEU A 517 -54.25 -30.10 21.31
N THR A 518 -54.53 -30.06 20.00
CA THR A 518 -55.88 -30.12 19.43
C THR A 518 -56.52 -31.48 19.60
N GLN A 519 -55.73 -32.57 19.54
CA GLN A 519 -56.19 -33.91 19.82
C GLN A 519 -56.47 -34.13 21.32
N PHE A 520 -55.68 -33.55 22.21
CA PHE A 520 -55.91 -33.51 23.66
C PHE A 520 -57.20 -32.74 24.00
N ILE A 521 -57.39 -31.53 23.46
CA ILE A 521 -58.60 -30.73 23.67
C ILE A 521 -59.85 -31.46 23.15
N LYS A 522 -59.76 -32.13 21.98
CA LYS A 522 -60.87 -32.95 21.47
C LYS A 522 -61.20 -34.13 22.40
N ASN A 523 -60.20 -34.85 22.89
CA ASN A 523 -60.41 -35.99 23.78
C ASN A 523 -60.98 -35.57 25.15
N GLU A 524 -60.53 -34.46 25.73
CA GLU A 524 -61.09 -33.92 26.98
C GLU A 524 -62.53 -33.41 26.82
N TYR A 525 -62.87 -32.75 25.70
CA TYR A 525 -64.24 -32.28 25.44
C TYR A 525 -65.21 -33.42 25.15
N ILE A 526 -64.77 -34.46 24.41
CA ILE A 526 -65.59 -35.63 24.09
C ILE A 526 -65.80 -36.54 25.33
N CYS A 527 -64.85 -36.58 26.26
CA CYS A 527 -65.02 -37.33 27.52
C CYS A 527 -65.84 -36.59 28.59
N ARG A 528 -66.24 -35.32 28.37
CA ARG A 528 -67.08 -34.53 29.29
C ARG A 528 -68.49 -34.24 28.76
N MET A 529 -68.82 -34.67 27.54
CA MET A 529 -70.21 -34.79 27.05
C MET A 529 -70.68 -36.22 27.23
#